data_AF-A0A182EZL0-F1
#
_entry.id   AF-A0A182EZL0-F1
#
_cell.length_a   1.000
_cell.length_b   1.000
_cell.length_c   1.000
_cell.angle_alpha   90.00
_cell.angle_beta   90.00
_cell.angle_gamma   90.00
#
_symmetry.space_group_name_H-M   'P 1'
#
loop_
_entity.id
_entity.type
_entity.pdbx_description
1 polymer ?
#
loop_
_entity_poly.entity_id
_entity_poly.type
_entity_poly.pdbx_seq_one_letter_code
_entity_poly.pdbx_strand_id
1 'polypeptide(L)'
;IIEKEIIEKAIECLIRKSIISREQIVSLFSILLPYGYPIPTINRDRELTRAHRILEKHEIYSRGRFGGWKYEVSNQDHCFIQGKQIIDRLLLGEPETIYKNGL
;
A
#
# COMPACT_ATOMS: atom_id res chain seq x y z
N ILE A 1 1.24 5.77 -23.34
CA ILE A 1 1.40 7.16 -22.84
C ILE A 1 2.81 7.24 -22.30
N ILE A 2 3.62 8.13 -22.85
CA ILE A 2 5.02 8.32 -22.43
C ILE A 2 5.02 9.23 -21.19
N GLU A 3 5.95 9.04 -20.26
CA GLU A 3 6.04 9.83 -19.02
C GLU A 3 5.95 11.35 -19.26
N LYS A 4 6.64 11.84 -20.30
CA LYS A 4 6.59 13.24 -20.73
C LYS A 4 5.16 13.73 -21.03
N GLU A 5 4.32 12.89 -21.64
CA GLU A 5 2.92 13.24 -21.95
C GLU A 5 2.08 13.34 -20.67
N ILE A 6 2.38 12.55 -19.63
CA ILE A 6 1.70 12.62 -18.34
C ILE A 6 2.06 13.91 -17.62
N ILE A 7 3.35 14.27 -17.61
CA ILE A 7 3.83 15.51 -17.00
C ILE A 7 3.17 16.72 -17.66
N GLU A 8 3.16 16.80 -18.99
CA GLU A 8 2.55 17.94 -19.69
C GLU A 8 1.04 18.03 -19.41
N LYS A 9 0.32 16.89 -19.44
CA LYS A 9 -1.11 16.86 -19.09
C LYS A 9 -1.38 17.33 -17.65
N ALA A 10 -0.52 16.96 -16.70
CA ALA A 10 -0.64 17.40 -15.32
C ALA A 10 -0.45 18.93 -15.22
N ILE A 11 0.58 19.48 -15.87
CA ILE A 11 0.84 20.93 -15.92
C ILE A 11 -0.36 21.67 -16.53
N GLU A 12 -0.82 21.25 -17.71
CA GLU A 12 -1.97 21.85 -18.39
C GLU A 12 -3.22 21.83 -17.51
N CYS A 13 -3.47 20.74 -16.81
CA CYS A 13 -4.61 20.61 -15.90
C CYS A 13 -4.49 21.55 -14.69
N LEU A 14 -3.31 21.68 -14.08
CA LEU A 14 -3.09 22.60 -12.96
C LEU A 14 -3.24 24.06 -13.38
N ILE A 15 -2.74 24.44 -14.56
CA ILE A 15 -2.91 25.79 -15.13
C ILE A 15 -4.40 26.05 -15.41
N ARG A 16 -5.10 25.09 -16.04
CA ARG A 16 -6.54 25.21 -16.32
C ARG A 16 -7.38 25.34 -15.07
N LYS A 17 -6.93 24.78 -13.94
CA LYS A 17 -7.55 24.90 -12.62
C LYS A 17 -7.06 26.13 -11.84
N SER A 18 -6.22 26.98 -12.45
CA SER A 18 -5.66 28.19 -11.84
C SER A 18 -4.89 27.91 -10.55
N ILE A 19 -4.28 26.72 -10.42
CA ILE A 19 -3.46 26.34 -9.25
C ILE A 19 -2.04 26.91 -9.41
N ILE A 20 -1.52 26.93 -10.64
CA ILE A 20 -0.20 27.48 -10.98
C ILE A 20 -0.24 28.22 -12.33
N SER A 21 0.75 29.08 -12.60
CA SER A 21 1.13 29.52 -13.95
C SER A 21 2.40 28.81 -14.42
N ARG A 22 2.67 28.80 -15.73
CA ARG A 22 3.80 28.06 -16.29
C ARG A 22 5.15 28.61 -15.83
N GLU A 23 5.22 29.91 -15.59
CA GLU A 23 6.44 30.64 -15.18
C GLU A 23 6.83 30.34 -13.72
N GLN A 24 5.91 29.81 -12.91
CA GLN A 24 6.17 29.43 -11.51
C GLN A 24 6.88 28.08 -11.38
N ILE A 25 6.97 27.30 -12.46
CA ILE A 25 7.56 25.97 -12.45
C ILE A 25 9.09 26.09 -12.49
N VAL A 26 9.75 25.74 -11.39
CA VAL A 26 11.22 25.72 -11.28
C VAL A 26 11.82 24.31 -11.28
N SER A 27 11.00 23.28 -11.09
CA SER A 27 11.41 21.88 -11.05
C SER A 27 10.25 20.96 -11.44
N LEU A 28 10.58 19.81 -12.02
CA LEU A 28 9.65 18.75 -12.36
C LEU A 28 10.17 17.42 -11.80
N PHE A 29 9.29 16.65 -11.17
CA PHE A 29 9.59 15.33 -10.67
C PHE A 29 8.48 14.37 -11.09
N SER A 30 8.87 13.19 -11.55
CA SER A 30 7.96 12.11 -11.92
C SER A 30 8.60 10.79 -11.53
N ILE A 31 7.75 9.88 -11.05
CA ILE A 31 8.13 8.51 -10.73
C ILE A 31 6.92 7.60 -10.95
N LEU A 32 7.15 6.47 -11.62
CA LEU A 32 6.17 5.39 -11.70
C LEU A 32 6.40 4.41 -10.56
N LEU A 33 5.39 4.20 -9.72
CA LEU A 33 5.39 3.14 -8.73
C LEU A 33 4.59 1.96 -9.28
N PRO A 34 5.21 0.79 -9.58
CA PRO A 34 4.50 -0.37 -10.10
C PRO A 34 3.40 -0.87 -9.15
N TYR A 35 3.62 -0.67 -7.85
CA TYR A 35 2.67 -1.00 -6.78
C TYR A 35 2.27 0.29 -6.05
N GLY A 36 1.14 0.87 -6.47
CA GLY A 36 0.57 2.06 -5.82
C GLY A 36 -0.39 1.71 -4.68
N TYR A 37 -1.43 0.91 -4.98
CA TYR A 37 -2.52 0.62 -4.06
C TYR A 37 -2.87 -0.87 -4.04
N PRO A 38 -2.99 -1.50 -2.86
CA PRO A 38 -3.58 -2.83 -2.74
C PRO A 38 -5.10 -2.71 -2.90
N ILE A 39 -5.61 -3.05 -4.08
CA ILE A 39 -7.03 -2.84 -4.41
C ILE A 39 -7.91 -3.80 -3.60
N PRO A 40 -8.95 -3.33 -2.89
CA PRO A 40 -9.90 -4.16 -2.15
C PRO A 40 -10.89 -4.83 -3.11
N THR A 41 -10.42 -5.83 -3.86
CA THR A 41 -11.28 -6.59 -4.78
C THR A 41 -12.27 -7.48 -4.00
N ILE A 42 -13.37 -7.85 -4.66
CA ILE A 42 -14.47 -8.64 -4.05
C ILE A 42 -13.96 -9.91 -3.35
N ASN A 43 -13.01 -10.61 -3.97
CA ASN A 43 -12.48 -11.88 -3.47
C ASN A 43 -11.19 -11.74 -2.63
N ARG A 44 -10.75 -10.51 -2.34
CA ARG A 44 -9.46 -10.25 -1.68
C ARG A 44 -9.30 -11.04 -0.39
N ASP A 45 -10.26 -10.93 0.53
CA ASP A 45 -10.11 -11.53 1.86
C ASP A 45 -10.06 -13.06 1.81
N ARG A 46 -10.86 -13.68 0.95
CA ARG A 46 -10.82 -15.13 0.73
C ARG A 46 -9.44 -15.59 0.24
N GLU A 47 -8.88 -14.88 -0.74
CA GLU A 47 -7.56 -15.21 -1.29
C GLU A 47 -6.43 -14.95 -0.28
N LEU A 48 -6.52 -13.86 0.48
CA LEU A 48 -5.56 -13.57 1.55
C LEU A 48 -5.59 -14.64 2.64
N THR A 49 -6.76 -15.06 3.11
CA THR A 49 -6.86 -16.15 4.10
C THR A 49 -6.24 -17.43 3.53
N ARG A 50 -6.50 -17.78 2.27
CA ARG A 50 -5.87 -18.95 1.62
C ARG A 50 -4.36 -18.82 1.58
N ALA A 51 -3.82 -17.68 1.16
CA ALA A 51 -2.38 -17.44 1.07
C ALA A 51 -1.71 -17.48 2.44
N HIS A 52 -2.25 -16.78 3.44
CA HIS A 52 -1.70 -16.75 4.80
C HIS A 52 -1.72 -18.14 5.45
N ARG A 53 -2.76 -18.95 5.24
CA ARG A 53 -2.76 -20.36 5.69
C ARG A 53 -1.57 -21.16 5.16
N ILE A 54 -1.14 -20.91 3.92
CA ILE A 54 -0.03 -21.63 3.30
C ILE A 54 1.31 -21.07 3.81
N LEU A 55 1.44 -19.74 3.87
CA LEU A 55 2.67 -19.07 4.29
C LEU A 55 2.97 -19.33 5.78
N GLU A 56 1.98 -19.19 6.66
CA GLU A 56 2.19 -19.34 8.10
C GLU A 56 2.46 -20.80 8.52
N LYS A 57 2.04 -21.79 7.72
CA LYS A 57 2.46 -23.21 7.88
C LYS A 57 3.97 -23.41 7.69
N HIS A 58 4.63 -22.48 7.01
CA HIS A 58 6.07 -22.49 6.75
C HIS A 58 6.78 -21.37 7.52
N GLU A 59 6.17 -20.85 8.59
CA GLU A 59 6.73 -19.78 9.42
C GLU A 59 7.01 -18.48 8.64
N ILE A 60 6.29 -18.25 7.54
CA ILE A 60 6.36 -17.01 6.75
C ILE A 60 5.15 -16.13 7.11
N TYR A 61 5.42 -14.96 7.68
CA TYR A 61 4.38 -14.02 8.14
C TYR A 61 4.36 -12.77 7.26
N SER A 62 3.59 -12.82 6.18
CA SER A 62 3.50 -11.69 5.24
C SER A 62 2.64 -10.57 5.80
N ARG A 63 3.22 -9.37 5.97
CA ARG A 63 2.58 -8.17 6.57
C ARG A 63 2.93 -6.90 5.80
N GLY A 64 2.30 -5.78 6.17
CA GLY A 64 2.51 -4.46 5.58
C GLY A 64 1.61 -4.19 4.37
N ARG A 65 1.88 -3.07 3.66
CA ARG A 65 1.00 -2.55 2.60
C ARG A 65 0.69 -3.56 1.50
N PHE A 66 1.72 -4.23 0.98
CA PHE A 66 1.57 -5.23 -0.08
C PHE A 66 1.75 -6.67 0.41
N GLY A 67 2.41 -6.90 1.55
CA GLY A 67 2.46 -8.24 2.14
C GLY A 67 1.11 -8.64 2.75
N GLY A 68 0.40 -7.69 3.36
CA GLY A 68 -0.94 -7.89 3.90
C GLY A 68 -2.08 -7.57 2.92
N TRP A 69 -1.84 -6.73 1.90
CA TRP A 69 -2.78 -6.33 0.85
C TRP A 69 -4.13 -5.75 1.33
N LYS A 70 -4.23 -5.29 2.58
CA LYS A 70 -5.44 -4.67 3.12
C LYS A 70 -5.27 -3.16 3.17
N TYR A 71 -5.84 -2.46 2.18
CA TYR A 71 -5.70 -1.00 2.05
C TYR A 71 -6.07 -0.25 3.33
N GLU A 72 -7.17 -0.65 3.96
CA GLU A 72 -7.72 -0.09 5.19
C GLU A 72 -6.75 -0.14 6.39
N VAL A 73 -5.73 -1.01 6.33
CA VAL A 73 -4.67 -1.13 7.34
C VAL A 73 -3.29 -1.08 6.70
N SER A 74 -3.08 -0.19 5.72
CA SER A 74 -1.83 -0.13 4.92
C SER A 74 -1.08 1.21 4.96
N ASN A 75 -1.46 2.09 5.89
CA ASN A 75 -0.75 3.34 6.16
C ASN A 75 0.55 3.06 6.94
N GLN A 76 1.36 4.09 7.13
CA GLN A 76 2.68 3.97 7.76
C GLN A 76 2.59 3.41 9.18
N ASP A 77 1.71 3.98 10.00
CA ASP A 77 1.40 3.54 11.36
C ASP A 77 0.86 2.10 11.39
N HIS A 78 -0.07 1.76 10.50
CA HIS A 78 -0.60 0.40 10.40
C HIS A 78 0.49 -0.62 10.06
N CYS A 79 1.33 -0.33 9.05
CA CYS A 79 2.39 -1.23 8.64
C CYS A 79 3.44 -1.41 9.74
N PHE A 80 3.76 -0.32 10.46
CA PHE A 80 4.67 -0.36 11.60
C PHE A 80 4.13 -1.25 12.71
N ILE A 81 2.87 -1.03 13.11
CA ILE A 81 2.22 -1.82 14.17
C ILE A 81 2.04 -3.28 13.76
N GLN A 82 1.77 -3.58 12.49
CA GLN A 82 1.76 -4.96 12.01
C GLN A 82 3.08 -5.69 12.24
N GLY A 83 4.21 -5.02 11.94
CA GLY A 83 5.54 -5.56 12.20
C GLY A 83 5.80 -5.80 13.69
N LYS A 84 5.33 -4.92 14.56
CA LYS A 84 5.42 -5.10 16.02
C LYS A 84 4.55 -6.27 16.51
N GLN A 85 3.27 -6.28 16.11
CA GLN A 85 2.29 -7.26 16.58
C GLN A 85 2.58 -8.69 16.13
N ILE A 86 3.16 -8.88 14.94
CA ILE A 86 3.57 -10.23 14.55
C ILE A 86 4.68 -10.77 15.46
N ILE A 87 5.63 -9.92 15.88
CA ILE A 87 6.68 -10.33 16.81
C ILE A 87 6.12 -10.63 18.19
N ASP A 88 5.18 -9.83 18.71
CA ASP A 88 4.54 -10.14 19.99
C ASP A 88 3.75 -11.44 19.94
N ARG A 89 3.06 -11.71 18.82
CA ARG A 89 2.33 -12.96 18.64
C ARG A 89 3.27 -14.17 18.74
N LEU A 90 4.45 -14.06 18.16
CA LEU A 90 5.43 -15.15 18.14
C LEU A 90 6.17 -15.33 19.46
N LEU A 91 6.51 -14.23 20.15
CA LEU A 91 7.31 -14.28 21.38
C LEU A 91 6.47 -14.33 22.66
N LEU A 92 5.32 -13.67 22.66
CA LEU A 92 4.49 -13.42 23.85
C LEU A 92 3.10 -14.06 23.74
N GLY A 93 2.71 -14.56 22.56
CA GLY A 93 1.37 -15.09 22.32
C GLY A 93 0.26 -14.02 22.24
N GLU A 94 0.64 -12.74 22.10
CA GLU A 94 -0.34 -11.65 22.00
C GLU A 94 -1.00 -11.60 20.62
N PRO A 95 -2.33 -11.38 20.52
CA PRO A 95 -3.00 -11.38 19.23
C PRO A 95 -2.69 -10.13 18.39
N GLU A 96 -2.62 -10.31 17.07
CA GLU A 96 -2.58 -9.19 16.12
C GLU A 96 -3.96 -8.52 16.03
N THR A 97 -4.07 -7.27 16.48
CA THR A 97 -5.36 -6.55 16.50
C THR A 97 -5.60 -5.70 15.26
N ILE A 98 -4.54 -5.22 14.61
CA ILE A 98 -4.61 -4.40 13.40
C ILE A 98 -4.83 -5.27 12.16
N TYR A 99 -4.03 -6.32 11.99
CA TYR A 99 -4.10 -7.16 10.80
C TYR A 99 -4.76 -8.50 11.07
N LYS A 100 -6.04 -8.60 10.69
CA LYS A 100 -6.83 -9.82 10.81
C LYS A 100 -6.86 -10.55 9.47
N ASN A 101 -6.22 -11.70 9.38
CA ASN A 101 -6.15 -12.51 8.14
C ASN A 101 -7.21 -13.63 8.06
N GLY A 102 -8.15 -13.70 9.02
CA GLY A 102 -9.22 -14.70 9.05
C GLY A 102 -8.73 -16.11 9.43
N LEU A 103 -7.55 -16.20 10.05
CA LEU A 103 -7.09 -17.36 10.81
C LEU A 103 -7.65 -17.33 12.23
#